data_AF-A0A8X6M1T6-F1
#
_entry.id   AF-A0A8X6M1T6-F1
#
_cell.length_a   1.000
_cell.length_b   1.000
_cell.length_c   1.000
_cell.angle_alpha   90.00
_cell.angle_beta   90.00
_cell.angle_gamma   90.00
#
_symmetry.space_group_name_H-M   'P 1'
#
loop_
_entity.id
_entity.type
_entity.pdbx_description
1 polymer ?
#
loop_
_entity_poly.entity_id
_entity_poly.type
_entity_poly.pdbx_seq_one_letter_code
_entity_poly.pdbx_strand_id
1 'polypeptide(L)'
;MKFLKAEVEGEERLKLSRGGLDSINRKEDYHDKERGGAYSKFKFNKPASVPTATSFLVTKDHACIFCGKMHESKNCYIARELSVDERISKVKEKRCCLKCLEPNHIAKFCKQFVRYFACGKAHSVTLCPGMGSKTKSSPPNRETGCN
;
A
#
# COMPACT_ATOMS: atom_id res chain seq x y z
N MET A 1 13.71 52.99 -24.19
CA MET A 1 14.14 51.66 -24.69
C MET A 1 14.18 50.59 -23.59
N LYS A 2 13.19 50.51 -22.68
CA LYS A 2 13.13 49.44 -21.63
C LYS A 2 12.17 48.31 -22.02
N PHE A 3 11.13 48.64 -22.79
CA PHE A 3 10.14 47.69 -23.31
C PHE A 3 10.74 46.68 -24.30
N LEU A 4 11.51 47.16 -25.28
CA LEU A 4 12.16 46.26 -26.26
C LEU A 4 13.10 45.24 -25.60
N LYS A 5 13.77 45.65 -24.51
CA LYS A 5 14.69 44.74 -23.80
C LYS A 5 13.92 43.61 -23.10
N ALA A 6 12.80 43.92 -22.45
CA ALA A 6 11.96 42.94 -21.77
C ALA A 6 11.26 41.97 -22.75
N GLU A 7 10.85 42.46 -23.93
CA GLU A 7 10.23 41.63 -24.97
C GLU A 7 11.24 40.66 -25.58
N VAL A 8 12.44 41.15 -25.93
CA VAL A 8 13.54 40.31 -26.45
C VAL A 8 13.98 39.27 -25.42
N GLU A 9 14.17 39.67 -24.16
CA GLU A 9 14.53 38.75 -23.07
C GLU A 9 13.42 37.71 -22.80
N GLY A 10 12.15 38.12 -22.92
CA GLY A 10 10.99 37.23 -22.80
C GLY A 10 10.91 36.19 -23.91
N GLU A 11 11.14 36.60 -25.15
CA GLU A 11 11.18 35.69 -26.30
C GLU A 11 12.35 34.71 -26.24
N GLU A 12 13.52 35.16 -25.81
CA GLU A 12 14.71 34.33 -25.66
C GLU A 12 14.49 33.24 -24.60
N ARG A 13 13.88 33.61 -23.47
CA ARG A 13 13.51 32.67 -22.39
C ARG A 13 12.47 31.65 -22.84
N LEU A 14 11.52 32.05 -23.69
CA LEU A 14 10.52 31.14 -24.28
C LEU A 14 11.16 30.15 -25.26
N LYS A 15 12.11 30.60 -26.10
CA LYS A 15 12.85 29.76 -27.05
C LYS A 15 13.71 28.72 -26.33
N LEU A 16 14.43 29.11 -25.28
CA LEU A 16 15.24 28.21 -24.45
C LEU A 16 14.38 27.14 -23.73
N SER A 17 13.20 27.51 -23.23
CA SER A 17 12.29 26.56 -22.59
C SER A 17 11.70 25.53 -23.56
N ARG A 18 11.54 25.87 -24.84
CA ARG A 18 11.03 24.95 -25.87
C ARG A 18 12.13 23.98 -26.34
N GLY A 19 13.36 24.47 -26.52
CA GLY A 19 14.50 23.67 -26.98
C GLY A 19 14.93 22.54 -26.03
N GLY A 20 14.52 22.56 -24.76
CA GLY A 20 14.80 21.48 -23.80
C GLY A 20 13.95 20.21 -23.98
N LEU A 21 12.78 20.32 -24.63
CA LEU A 21 11.84 19.21 -24.83
C LEU A 21 12.01 18.53 -26.20
N ASP A 22 12.74 19.16 -27.14
CA ASP A 22 13.04 18.59 -28.46
C ASP A 22 13.98 17.38 -28.42
N SER A 23 14.55 17.06 -27.24
CA SER A 23 15.33 15.84 -26.98
C SER A 23 14.47 14.59 -26.80
N ILE A 24 13.15 14.70 -26.66
CA ILE A 24 12.24 13.53 -26.50
C ILE A 24 11.86 12.93 -27.86
N ASN A 25 12.15 13.62 -28.97
CA ASN A 25 11.88 13.15 -30.33
C ASN A 25 13.12 13.15 -31.23
N ARG A 26 14.30 12.90 -30.67
CA ARG A 26 15.45 12.48 -31.47
C ARG A 26 15.53 10.95 -31.43
N LYS A 27 15.26 10.33 -32.59
CA LYS A 27 15.79 9.00 -32.89
C LYS A 27 17.31 9.17 -33.01
N GLU A 28 18.02 9.07 -31.90
CA GLU A 28 19.48 8.93 -31.88
C GLU A 28 19.79 7.46 -31.60
N ASP A 29 20.32 6.78 -32.62
CA ASP A 29 20.85 5.42 -32.54
C ASP A 29 22.02 5.39 -31.54
N TYR A 30 21.72 5.08 -30.28
CA TYR A 30 22.72 4.85 -29.25
C TYR A 30 23.23 3.41 -29.35
N HIS A 31 24.50 3.27 -29.73
CA HIS A 31 25.19 1.99 -29.78
C HIS A 31 25.55 1.52 -28.36
N ASP A 32 24.61 0.86 -27.68
CA ASP A 32 24.91 0.16 -26.41
C ASP A 32 25.67 -1.13 -26.71
N LYS A 33 26.79 -1.35 -26.01
CA LYS A 33 27.62 -2.54 -26.19
C LYS A 33 26.96 -3.70 -25.45
N GLU A 34 26.40 -4.60 -26.24
CA GLU A 34 25.72 -5.81 -25.81
C GLU A 34 26.61 -6.68 -24.92
N ARG A 35 26.15 -6.95 -23.69
CA ARG A 35 26.56 -8.14 -22.93
C ARG A 35 25.39 -9.12 -22.90
N GLY A 36 25.37 -9.98 -23.91
CA GLY A 36 24.86 -11.36 -23.93
C GLY A 36 23.46 -11.65 -23.40
N GLY A 37 22.58 -12.12 -24.28
CA GLY A 37 21.41 -12.91 -23.87
C GLY A 37 20.36 -13.04 -24.97
N ALA A 38 20.18 -14.26 -25.47
CA ALA A 38 19.33 -14.63 -26.59
C ALA A 38 17.81 -14.42 -26.37
N TYR A 39 17.07 -14.60 -27.48
CA TYR A 39 15.64 -14.95 -27.65
C TYR A 39 14.56 -13.89 -27.35
N SER A 40 13.95 -13.36 -28.41
CA SER A 40 12.53 -13.59 -28.78
C SER A 40 11.96 -12.42 -29.58
N LYS A 41 11.49 -12.72 -30.79
CA LYS A 41 10.69 -11.82 -31.63
C LYS A 41 9.32 -11.61 -30.98
N PHE A 42 9.02 -10.40 -30.50
CA PHE A 42 7.64 -9.92 -30.40
C PHE A 42 7.54 -8.47 -30.87
N LYS A 43 6.92 -8.28 -32.03
CA LYS A 43 6.54 -6.95 -32.54
C LYS A 43 5.32 -6.48 -31.74
N PHE A 44 5.40 -5.32 -31.11
CA PHE A 44 4.23 -4.64 -30.54
C PHE A 44 4.17 -3.21 -31.08
N ASN A 45 3.38 -2.99 -32.13
CA ASN A 45 2.96 -1.66 -32.54
C ASN A 45 1.69 -1.30 -31.79
N LYS A 46 1.77 -0.48 -30.72
CA LYS A 46 0.65 0.34 -30.22
C LYS A 46 1.20 1.63 -29.56
N PRO A 47 0.60 2.81 -29.81
CA PRO A 47 1.00 4.04 -29.12
C PRO A 47 0.65 3.94 -27.64
N ALA A 48 1.61 4.27 -26.77
CA ALA A 48 1.45 4.21 -25.33
C ALA A 48 0.33 5.16 -24.87
N SER A 49 -0.72 4.59 -24.28
CA SER A 49 -1.68 5.33 -23.47
C SER A 49 -0.92 5.90 -22.26
N VAL A 50 -0.76 7.22 -22.23
CA VAL A 50 -0.15 7.91 -21.08
C VAL A 50 -1.10 7.74 -19.90
N PRO A 51 -0.71 7.09 -18.79
CA PRO A 51 -1.60 6.90 -17.66
C PRO A 51 -1.79 8.23 -16.93
N THR A 52 -2.98 8.82 -17.05
CA THR A 52 -3.41 9.97 -16.24
C THR A 52 -3.45 9.57 -14.76
N ALA A 53 -2.98 10.47 -13.88
CA ALA A 53 -2.83 10.25 -12.43
C ALA A 53 -4.15 9.86 -11.70
N THR A 54 -5.30 10.02 -12.34
CA THR A 54 -6.61 9.55 -11.85
C THR A 54 -6.72 8.03 -11.72
N SER A 55 -5.88 7.25 -12.41
CA SER A 55 -5.80 5.79 -12.22
C SER A 55 -5.19 5.36 -10.89
N PHE A 56 -4.55 6.27 -10.14
CA PHE A 56 -3.87 5.96 -8.88
C PHE A 56 -4.81 5.98 -7.66
N LEU A 57 -6.05 6.47 -7.82
CA LEU A 57 -7.06 6.49 -6.76
C LEU A 57 -7.78 5.14 -6.67
N VAL A 58 -7.04 4.08 -6.35
CA VAL A 58 -7.65 2.83 -5.92
C VAL A 58 -7.99 2.99 -4.43
N THR A 59 -9.15 3.56 -4.13
CA THR A 59 -9.73 3.38 -2.80
C THR A 59 -9.98 1.89 -2.66
N LYS A 60 -9.23 1.28 -1.74
CA LYS A 60 -9.40 -0.12 -1.38
C LYS A 60 -10.77 -0.26 -0.73
N ASP A 61 -11.81 -0.48 -1.54
CA ASP A 61 -13.16 -0.79 -1.08
C ASP A 61 -13.17 -2.22 -0.51
N HIS A 62 -12.51 -2.39 0.64
CA HIS A 62 -12.38 -3.67 1.30
C HIS A 62 -13.59 -3.86 2.21
N ALA A 63 -14.52 -4.69 1.75
CA ALA A 63 -15.57 -5.25 2.59
C ALA A 63 -14.96 -6.06 3.75
N CYS A 64 -15.54 -5.93 4.93
CA CYS A 64 -15.10 -6.64 6.13
C CYS A 64 -15.09 -8.16 5.90
N ILE A 65 -14.01 -8.82 6.32
CA ILE A 65 -13.86 -10.27 6.15
C ILE A 65 -14.88 -11.07 6.98
N PHE A 66 -15.41 -10.50 8.06
CA PHE A 66 -16.31 -11.23 8.96
C PHE A 66 -17.79 -11.09 8.58
N CYS A 67 -18.19 -9.92 8.06
CA CYS A 67 -19.59 -9.58 7.80
C CYS A 67 -19.90 -8.97 6.42
N GLY A 68 -18.88 -8.68 5.60
CA GLY A 68 -19.06 -8.16 4.24
C GLY A 68 -19.50 -6.69 4.16
N LYS A 69 -19.67 -5.98 5.27
CA LYS A 69 -20.01 -4.55 5.29
C LYS A 69 -18.77 -3.66 5.10
N MET A 70 -18.96 -2.41 4.72
CA MET A 70 -17.87 -1.43 4.57
C MET A 70 -17.38 -0.96 5.95
N HIS A 71 -16.33 -1.60 6.46
CA HIS A 71 -15.53 -1.15 7.61
C HIS A 71 -14.25 -1.98 7.74
N GLU A 72 -13.32 -1.47 8.54
CA GLU A 72 -12.11 -2.22 8.90
C GLU A 72 -12.44 -3.49 9.66
N SER A 73 -11.99 -4.63 9.15
CA SER A 73 -12.16 -5.95 9.78
C SER A 73 -11.71 -5.98 11.25
N LYS A 74 -10.74 -5.14 11.65
CA LYS A 74 -10.24 -5.00 13.02
C LYS A 74 -11.28 -4.47 14.02
N ASN A 75 -12.26 -3.71 13.54
CA ASN A 75 -13.30 -3.05 14.36
C ASN A 75 -14.68 -3.71 14.18
N CYS A 76 -14.74 -4.88 13.55
CA CYS A 76 -16.01 -5.54 13.27
C CYS A 76 -16.67 -6.06 14.56
N TYR A 77 -17.89 -5.58 14.82
CA TYR A 77 -18.68 -6.02 15.97
C TYR A 77 -19.05 -7.51 15.87
N ILE A 78 -19.50 -7.97 14.70
CA ILE A 78 -19.85 -9.38 14.46
C ILE A 78 -18.64 -10.30 14.70
N ALA A 79 -17.42 -9.84 14.38
CA ALA A 79 -16.21 -10.61 14.64
C ALA A 79 -15.97 -10.86 16.13
N ARG A 80 -16.44 -9.96 17.01
CA ARG A 80 -16.31 -10.08 18.46
C ARG A 80 -17.26 -11.12 19.05
N GLU A 81 -18.43 -11.29 18.44
CA GLU A 81 -19.44 -12.26 18.86
C GLU A 81 -19.10 -13.70 18.45
N LEU A 82 -18.41 -13.87 17.32
CA LEU A 82 -17.97 -15.18 16.83
C LEU A 82 -16.95 -15.84 17.77
N SER A 83 -16.93 -17.17 17.79
CA SER A 83 -15.91 -17.94 18.51
C SER A 83 -14.53 -17.73 17.88
N VAL A 84 -13.46 -18.02 18.64
CA VAL A 84 -12.08 -17.85 18.14
C VAL A 84 -11.83 -18.75 16.92
N ASP A 85 -12.34 -19.98 16.96
CA ASP A 85 -12.20 -20.93 15.85
C ASP A 85 -12.97 -20.47 14.61
N GLU A 86 -14.19 -19.95 14.76
CA GLU A 86 -14.96 -19.37 13.66
C GLU A 86 -14.24 -18.18 13.02
N ARG A 87 -13.65 -17.30 13.83
CA ARG A 87 -12.87 -16.17 13.32
C ARG A 87 -11.67 -16.66 12.50
N ILE A 88 -10.95 -17.66 12.99
CA ILE A 88 -9.80 -18.26 12.29
C ILE A 88 -10.25 -18.92 10.98
N SER A 89 -11.35 -19.67 11.00
CA SER A 89 -11.92 -20.33 9.82
C SER A 89 -12.30 -19.31 8.75
N LYS A 90 -13.02 -18.23 9.10
CA LYS A 90 -13.36 -17.16 8.15
C LYS A 90 -12.13 -16.49 7.52
N VAL A 91 -11.08 -16.26 8.31
CA VAL A 91 -9.83 -15.67 7.79
C VAL A 91 -9.14 -16.62 6.81
N LYS A 92 -9.14 -17.93 7.10
CA LYS A 92 -8.58 -18.96 6.20
C LYS A 92 -9.39 -19.10 4.91
N GLU A 93 -10.72 -19.13 5.00
CA GLU A 93 -11.64 -19.18 3.85
C GLU A 93 -11.40 -18.01 2.90
N LYS A 94 -11.25 -16.79 3.46
CA LYS A 94 -10.96 -15.57 2.69
C LYS A 94 -9.49 -15.38 2.34
N ARG A 95 -8.62 -16.38 2.61
CA ARG A 95 -7.17 -16.37 2.33
C ARG A 95 -6.47 -15.08 2.81
N CYS A 96 -6.87 -14.60 3.98
CA CYS A 96 -6.31 -13.42 4.60
C CYS A 96 -5.25 -13.77 5.65
N CYS A 97 -4.39 -12.81 5.98
CA CYS A 97 -3.34 -13.00 6.96
C CYS A 97 -3.91 -13.10 8.38
N LEU A 98 -3.57 -14.17 9.11
CA LEU A 98 -3.96 -14.36 10.51
C LEU A 98 -3.33 -13.34 11.49
N LYS A 99 -2.37 -12.52 11.05
CA LYS A 99 -1.80 -11.44 11.87
C LYS A 99 -2.48 -10.11 11.60
N CYS A 100 -2.43 -9.64 10.35
CA CYS A 100 -2.88 -8.28 9.99
C CYS A 100 -4.27 -8.22 9.34
N LEU A 101 -4.90 -9.37 9.04
CA LEU A 101 -6.21 -9.48 8.38
C LEU A 101 -6.26 -8.95 6.93
N GLU A 102 -5.12 -8.61 6.36
CA GLU A 102 -5.03 -8.19 4.96
C GLU A 102 -5.01 -9.41 4.02
N PRO A 103 -5.57 -9.28 2.80
CA PRO A 103 -5.46 -10.31 1.78
C PRO A 103 -4.03 -10.43 1.23
N ASN A 104 -3.82 -11.40 0.33
CA ASN A 104 -2.59 -11.63 -0.46
C ASN A 104 -1.37 -12.19 0.27
N HIS A 105 -1.43 -12.45 1.58
CA HIS A 105 -0.32 -13.10 2.28
C HIS A 105 -0.76 -13.85 3.53
N ILE A 106 0.12 -14.74 4.01
CA ILE A 106 -0.06 -15.51 5.24
C ILE A 106 0.80 -14.95 6.38
N ALA A 107 0.48 -15.35 7.62
CA ALA A 107 1.15 -14.89 8.85
C ALA A 107 2.68 -15.08 8.85
N LYS A 108 3.20 -16.10 8.15
CA LYS A 108 4.64 -16.37 8.01
C LYS A 108 5.37 -15.31 7.17
N PHE A 109 4.71 -14.76 6.15
CA PHE A 109 5.27 -13.75 5.24
C PHE A 109 4.74 -12.34 5.54
N CYS A 110 4.10 -12.15 6.69
CA CYS A 110 3.58 -10.86 7.10
C CYS A 110 4.73 -9.95 7.53
N LYS A 111 4.94 -8.86 6.78
CA LYS A 111 5.92 -7.82 7.10
C LYS A 111 5.40 -6.80 8.13
N GLN A 112 4.09 -6.82 8.42
CA GLN A 112 3.47 -5.88 9.34
C GLN A 112 3.78 -6.25 10.79
N PHE A 113 4.24 -5.28 11.57
CA PHE A 113 4.42 -5.44 13.01
C PHE A 113 3.06 -5.35 13.71
N VAL A 114 2.39 -6.50 13.81
CA VAL A 114 1.11 -6.59 14.53
C VAL A 114 1.34 -7.30 15.86
N ARG A 115 1.13 -6.56 16.95
CA ARG A 115 1.17 -7.08 18.32
C ARG A 115 -0.02 -6.54 19.09
N TYR A 116 -0.84 -7.43 19.65
CA TYR A 116 -1.92 -7.00 20.53
C TYR A 116 -1.37 -6.66 21.90
N PHE A 117 -1.57 -5.43 22.36
CA PHE A 117 -0.98 -4.93 23.61
C PHE A 117 -1.47 -5.69 24.84
N ALA A 118 -2.75 -6.07 24.90
CA ALA A 118 -3.31 -6.68 26.12
C ALA A 118 -2.82 -8.11 26.38
N CYS A 119 -2.48 -8.88 25.33
CA CYS A 119 -1.98 -10.25 25.51
C CYS A 119 -0.51 -10.44 25.09
N GLY A 120 0.13 -9.40 24.53
CA GLY A 120 1.52 -9.42 24.08
C GLY A 120 1.84 -10.30 22.86
N LYS A 121 0.84 -10.96 22.26
CA LYS A 121 1.02 -11.91 21.15
C LYS A 121 0.88 -11.23 19.79
N ALA A 122 1.48 -11.83 18.77
CA ALA A 122 1.49 -11.30 17.41
C ALA A 122 0.19 -11.63 16.64
N HIS A 123 -0.89 -10.91 16.94
CA HIS A 123 -2.17 -10.98 16.24
C HIS A 123 -2.96 -9.66 16.35
N SER A 124 -3.99 -9.50 15.52
CA SER A 124 -4.95 -8.39 15.61
C SER A 124 -5.94 -8.58 16.75
N VAL A 125 -6.46 -7.48 17.29
CA VAL A 125 -7.46 -7.46 18.39
C VAL A 125 -8.55 -8.51 18.17
N THR A 126 -9.16 -8.56 16.98
CA THR A 126 -10.24 -9.50 16.61
C THR A 126 -9.89 -10.97 16.75
N LEU A 127 -8.64 -11.37 16.56
CA LEU A 127 -8.22 -12.77 16.67
C LEU A 127 -7.72 -13.14 18.07
N CYS A 128 -7.78 -12.23 19.04
CA CYS A 128 -7.38 -12.52 20.41
C CYS A 128 -8.33 -13.55 21.05
N PRO A 129 -7.79 -14.66 21.61
CA PRO A 129 -8.60 -15.66 22.31
C PRO A 129 -9.31 -15.11 23.57
N GLY A 130 -8.67 -14.16 24.27
CA GLY A 130 -9.17 -13.59 25.53
C GLY A 130 -10.27 -12.53 25.37
N MET A 131 -10.81 -12.31 24.17
CA MET A 131 -11.73 -11.19 23.94
C MET A 131 -13.19 -11.48 24.31
N GLY A 132 -13.52 -12.75 24.59
CA GLY A 132 -14.83 -13.19 25.07
C GLY A 132 -14.95 -13.25 26.61
N SER A 133 -13.85 -13.20 27.34
CA SER A 133 -13.87 -13.17 28.80
C SER A 133 -13.96 -11.73 29.29
N LYS A 134 -15.16 -11.29 29.71
CA LYS A 134 -15.27 -10.12 30.57
C LYS A 134 -14.65 -10.45 31.92
N THR A 135 -13.34 -10.34 32.05
CA THR A 135 -12.70 -10.24 33.36
C THR A 135 -12.15 -8.84 33.50
N LYS A 136 -12.63 -8.15 34.54
CA LYS A 136 -12.13 -6.85 34.99
C LYS A 136 -10.65 -7.05 35.35
N SER A 137 -9.71 -6.68 34.50
CA SER A 137 -8.32 -6.53 34.93
C SER A 137 -8.08 -5.07 35.29
N SER A 138 -7.89 -4.86 36.59
CA SER A 138 -7.29 -3.67 37.18
C SER A 138 -5.97 -3.31 36.48
N PRO A 139 -5.60 -2.02 36.44
CA PRO A 139 -4.29 -1.62 35.93
C PRO A 139 -3.19 -2.25 36.81
N PRO A 140 -2.04 -2.65 36.24
CA PRO A 140 -0.89 -3.03 37.04
C PRO A 140 -0.42 -1.78 37.81
N ASN A 141 -0.57 -1.82 39.14
CA ASN A 141 0.05 -0.87 40.05
C ASN A 141 1.56 -0.86 39.78
N ARG A 142 2.07 0.26 39.25
CA ARG A 142 3.50 0.54 39.17
C ARG A 142 3.83 1.62 40.18
N GLU A 143 3.85 1.23 41.44
CA GLU A 143 4.55 1.92 42.50
C GLU A 143 5.71 1.04 42.97
N THR A 144 6.91 1.35 42.49
CA THR A 144 8.14 1.18 43.28
C THR A 144 9.24 2.00 42.62
N GLY A 145 9.63 3.08 43.30
CA GLY A 145 10.86 3.81 43.02
C GLY A 145 12.09 3.09 43.57
N CYS A 146 13.25 3.40 42.97
CA CYS A 146 14.66 3.29 43.41
C CYS A 146 15.50 3.20 42.11
N ASN A 147 16.52 4.01 41.81
CA ASN A 147 17.27 5.06 42.51
C ASN A 147 17.50 6.23 41.54
#